data_AF-A0AAE5CNZ5-F1
#
_entry.id   AF-A0AAE5CNZ5-F1
#
_cell.length_a   1.000
_cell.length_b   1.000
_cell.length_c   1.000
_cell.angle_alpha   90.00
_cell.angle_beta   90.00
_cell.angle_gamma   90.00
#
_symmetry.space_group_name_H-M   'P 1'
#
loop_
_entity.id
_entity.type
_entity.pdbx_description
1 polymer ?
#
loop_
_entity_poly.entity_id
_entity_poly.type
_entity_poly.pdbx_seq_one_letter_code
_entity_poly.pdbx_strand_id
1 'polypeptide(L)'
;MDEVLSELLEQEQKARDRYTELRAGAKSATERELIERIIAQKKFEIETLRLLSTGKVPNRFMGFGMIIDDEVNFREAPSPQALVRAQLSRGTPVIVTERRGNWVGIQLYDGKDGWVFRDYVRMSD
;
A
#
# COMPACT_ATOMS: atom_id res chain seq x y z
N MET A 1 10.59 17.06 11.64
CA MET A 1 10.37 15.91 10.74
C MET A 1 8.92 15.87 10.29
N ASP A 2 7.97 15.95 11.22
CA ASP A 2 6.53 15.92 10.92
C ASP A 2 6.06 17.05 10.01
N GLU A 3 6.56 18.28 10.21
CA GLU A 3 6.29 19.43 9.33
C GLU A 3 6.77 19.17 7.89
N VAL A 4 8.04 18.76 7.74
CA VAL A 4 8.62 18.40 6.43
C VAL A 4 7.83 17.29 5.74
N LEU A 5 7.42 16.25 6.47
CA LEU A 5 6.62 15.17 5.90
C LEU A 5 5.24 15.66 5.44
N SER A 6 4.63 16.58 6.18
CA SER A 6 3.33 17.16 5.84
C SER A 6 3.41 18.03 4.59
N GLU A 7 4.44 18.88 4.48
CA GLU A 7 4.71 19.71 3.30
C GLU A 7 4.95 18.85 2.05
N LEU A 8 5.81 17.82 2.16
CA LEU A 8 6.07 16.90 1.05
C LEU A 8 4.80 16.15 0.64
N LEU A 9 4.00 15.68 1.60
CA LEU A 9 2.76 14.98 1.31
C LEU A 9 1.77 15.86 0.54
N GLU A 10 1.63 17.13 0.94
CA GLU A 10 0.78 18.09 0.23
C GLU A 10 1.30 18.39 -1.18
N GLN A 11 2.62 18.58 -1.32
CA GLN A 11 3.27 18.80 -2.60
C GLN A 11 3.02 17.64 -3.57
N GLU A 12 3.23 16.39 -3.12
CA GLU A 12 3.08 15.23 -3.99
C GLU A 12 1.62 14.95 -4.36
N GLN A 13 0.66 15.25 -3.47
CA GLN A 13 -0.76 15.19 -3.79
C GLN A 13 -1.15 16.20 -4.88
N LYS A 14 -0.71 17.46 -4.74
CA LYS A 14 -0.91 18.50 -5.77
C LYS A 14 -0.29 18.09 -7.10
N ALA A 15 0.92 17.52 -7.08
CA ALA A 15 1.59 17.04 -8.28
C ALA A 15 0.80 15.90 -8.97
N ARG A 16 0.35 14.89 -8.22
CA ARG A 16 -0.51 13.80 -8.73
C ARG A 16 -1.78 14.35 -9.39
N ASP A 17 -2.42 15.33 -8.79
CA ASP A 17 -3.67 15.91 -9.32
C ASP A 17 -3.44 16.61 -10.65
N ARG A 18 -2.36 17.41 -10.76
CA ARG A 18 -1.93 18.02 -12.03
C ARG A 18 -1.63 16.99 -13.11
N TYR A 19 -0.95 15.88 -12.78
CA TYR A 19 -0.72 14.82 -13.75
C TYR A 19 -2.02 14.09 -14.16
N THR A 20 -3.00 14.00 -13.26
CA THR A 20 -4.32 13.45 -13.57
C THR A 20 -5.08 14.34 -14.55
N GLU A 21 -5.02 15.66 -14.38
CA GLU A 21 -5.53 16.63 -15.36
C GLU A 21 -4.81 16.52 -16.71
N LEU A 22 -3.47 16.44 -16.70
CA LEU A 22 -2.67 16.27 -17.91
C LEU A 22 -3.06 15.00 -18.68
N ARG A 23 -3.29 13.88 -17.96
CA ARG A 23 -3.75 12.61 -18.55
C ARG A 23 -5.09 12.76 -19.26
N ALA A 24 -6.02 13.56 -18.72
CA ALA A 24 -7.32 13.79 -19.34
C ALA A 24 -7.20 14.49 -20.70
N GLY A 25 -6.14 15.29 -20.91
CA GLY A 25 -5.81 15.95 -22.17
C GLY A 25 -4.89 15.15 -23.11
N ALA A 26 -4.55 13.89 -22.80
CA ALA A 26 -3.65 13.08 -23.62
C ALA A 26 -4.21 12.83 -25.03
N LYS A 27 -3.38 13.07 -26.06
CA LYS A 27 -3.74 12.98 -27.48
C LYS A 27 -3.58 11.59 -28.08
N SER A 28 -2.90 10.68 -27.37
CA SER A 28 -2.68 9.30 -27.80
C SER A 28 -2.69 8.32 -26.63
N ALA A 29 -2.81 7.02 -26.96
CA ALA A 29 -2.69 5.95 -25.97
C ALA A 29 -1.30 5.94 -25.31
N THR A 30 -0.24 6.21 -26.09
CA THR A 30 1.14 6.27 -25.58
C THR A 30 1.34 7.45 -24.63
N GLU A 31 0.82 8.64 -24.95
CA GLU A 31 0.87 9.79 -24.02
C GLU A 31 0.15 9.46 -22.71
N ARG A 32 -1.04 8.85 -22.80
CA ARG A 32 -1.80 8.44 -21.62
C ARG A 32 -1.03 7.44 -20.76
N GLU A 33 -0.44 6.42 -21.37
CA GLU A 33 0.33 5.38 -20.66
C GLU A 33 1.56 5.99 -19.95
N LEU A 34 2.30 6.87 -20.62
CA LEU A 34 3.46 7.54 -20.00
C LEU A 34 3.04 8.40 -18.80
N ILE A 35 1.94 9.14 -18.92
CA ILE A 35 1.43 9.96 -17.80
C ILE A 35 0.91 9.06 -16.67
N GLU A 36 0.26 7.93 -16.98
CA GLU A 36 -0.19 6.96 -15.98
C GLU A 36 0.96 6.38 -15.16
N ARG A 37 2.13 6.12 -15.79
CA ARG A 37 3.35 5.71 -15.09
C ARG A 37 3.83 6.78 -14.10
N ILE A 38 3.78 8.06 -14.49
CA ILE A 38 4.12 9.17 -13.59
C ILE A 38 3.13 9.23 -12.42
N ILE A 39 1.82 9.08 -12.69
CA ILE A 39 0.79 9.06 -11.63
C ILE A 39 1.02 7.87 -10.68
N ALA A 40 1.39 6.70 -11.19
CA ALA A 40 1.70 5.53 -10.38
C ALA A 40 2.91 5.80 -9.46
N GLN A 41 3.98 6.38 -9.99
CA GLN A 41 5.13 6.82 -9.20
C GLN A 41 4.71 7.81 -8.09
N LYS A 42 3.89 8.82 -8.41
CA LYS A 42 3.42 9.79 -7.42
C LYS A 42 2.56 9.15 -6.33
N LYS A 43 1.73 8.17 -6.68
CA LYS A 43 0.96 7.40 -5.68
C LYS A 43 1.88 6.64 -4.73
N PHE A 44 2.95 6.02 -5.24
CA PHE A 44 3.95 5.34 -4.41
C PHE A 44 4.65 6.31 -3.44
N GLU A 45 5.07 7.48 -3.94
CA GLU A 45 5.69 8.52 -3.11
C GLU A 45 4.75 9.01 -2.00
N ILE A 46 3.49 9.31 -2.34
CA ILE A 46 2.45 9.71 -1.39
C ILE A 46 2.23 8.63 -0.32
N GLU A 47 2.17 7.36 -0.73
CA GLU A 47 1.91 6.26 0.19
C GLU A 47 3.10 6.01 1.13
N THR A 48 4.32 6.19 0.61
CA THR A 48 5.54 6.19 1.42
C THR A 48 5.52 7.30 2.45
N LEU A 49 5.18 8.52 2.06
CA LEU A 49 5.10 9.66 2.98
C LEU A 49 4.04 9.42 4.07
N ARG A 50 2.86 8.87 3.71
CA ARG A 50 1.84 8.47 4.69
C ARG A 50 2.36 7.46 5.69
N LEU A 51 3.05 6.41 5.22
CA LEU A 51 3.65 5.41 6.10
C LEU A 51 4.66 6.05 7.06
N LEU A 52 5.54 6.91 6.56
CA LEU A 52 6.52 7.64 7.38
C LEU A 52 5.82 8.52 8.43
N SER A 53 4.76 9.23 8.05
CA SER A 53 3.97 10.06 8.96
C SER A 53 3.27 9.27 10.07
N THR A 54 3.07 7.96 9.94
CA THR A 54 2.50 7.15 11.03
C THR A 54 3.48 6.93 12.20
N GLY A 55 4.79 7.10 11.96
CA GLY A 55 5.84 6.70 12.91
C GLY A 55 5.94 5.18 13.15
N LYS A 56 5.15 4.37 12.45
CA LYS A 56 5.05 2.92 12.62
C LYS A 56 5.55 2.20 11.37
N VAL A 57 6.81 2.42 11.02
CA VAL A 57 7.44 1.82 9.84
C VAL A 57 7.92 0.41 10.20
N PRO A 58 7.62 -0.63 9.40
CA PRO A 58 8.13 -1.98 9.66
C PRO A 58 9.64 -2.05 9.48
N ASN A 59 10.28 -2.98 10.18
CA ASN A 59 11.71 -3.28 10.02
C ASN A 59 12.07 -3.89 8.65
N ARG A 60 11.06 -4.34 7.88
CA ARG A 60 11.21 -4.90 6.53
C ARG A 60 10.07 -4.41 5.66
N PHE A 61 10.40 -3.94 4.47
CA PHE A 61 9.45 -3.50 3.46
C PHE A 61 9.68 -4.30 2.18
N MET A 62 8.64 -4.97 1.69
CA MET A 62 8.63 -5.61 0.37
C MET A 62 7.72 -4.89 -0.63
N GLY A 63 6.77 -4.10 -0.16
CA GLY A 63 5.87 -3.32 -1.00
C GLY A 63 4.56 -2.98 -0.29
N PHE A 64 3.79 -2.10 -0.92
CA PHE A 64 2.40 -1.88 -0.51
C PHE A 64 1.50 -2.97 -1.07
N GLY A 65 0.36 -3.17 -0.43
CA GLY A 65 -0.66 -4.09 -0.92
C GLY A 65 -2.06 -3.72 -0.44
N MET A 66 -3.01 -4.50 -0.92
CA MET A 66 -4.42 -4.35 -0.59
C MET A 66 -5.04 -5.73 -0.36
N ILE A 67 -5.90 -5.80 0.66
CA ILE A 67 -6.76 -6.95 0.87
C ILE A 67 -7.82 -6.98 -0.24
N ILE A 68 -7.93 -8.11 -0.94
CA ILE A 68 -8.81 -8.25 -2.11
C ILE A 68 -10.01 -9.16 -1.88
N ASP A 69 -10.27 -9.54 -0.64
CA ASP A 69 -11.46 -10.29 -0.24
C ASP A 69 -12.01 -9.83 1.10
N ASP A 70 -13.23 -10.23 1.42
CA ASP A 70 -13.89 -9.89 2.68
C ASP A 70 -13.65 -10.97 3.74
N GLU A 71 -13.74 -10.57 5.02
CA GLU A 71 -13.58 -11.46 6.18
C GLU A 71 -12.24 -12.23 6.24
N VAL A 72 -11.18 -11.64 5.68
CA VAL A 72 -9.85 -12.27 5.59
C VAL A 72 -9.22 -12.40 6.96
N ASN A 73 -8.92 -13.63 7.37
CA ASN A 73 -8.28 -13.92 8.66
C ASN A 73 -6.86 -13.33 8.73
N PHE A 74 -6.68 -12.35 9.62
CA PHE A 74 -5.37 -11.83 10.01
C PHE A 74 -4.86 -12.59 11.22
N ARG A 75 -3.82 -13.39 11.01
CA ARG A 75 -3.32 -14.39 11.96
C ARG A 75 -2.01 -13.99 12.61
N GLU A 76 -1.76 -14.54 13.78
CA GLU A 76 -0.51 -14.31 14.53
C GLU A 76 0.72 -14.94 13.87
N ALA A 77 0.55 -16.06 13.15
CA ALA A 77 1.63 -16.82 12.54
C ALA A 77 1.21 -17.37 11.15
N PRO A 78 2.15 -17.76 10.28
CA PRO A 78 1.88 -18.28 8.94
C PRO A 78 1.39 -19.74 8.99
N SER A 79 0.25 -19.96 9.62
CA SER A 79 -0.34 -21.28 9.82
C SER A 79 -1.87 -21.20 9.89
N PRO A 80 -2.60 -22.18 9.30
CA PRO A 80 -4.06 -22.20 9.40
C PRO A 80 -4.55 -22.50 10.82
N GLN A 81 -3.69 -23.05 11.70
CA GLN A 81 -3.98 -23.27 13.12
C GLN A 81 -3.62 -22.07 14.01
N ALA A 82 -2.95 -21.05 13.47
CA ALA A 82 -2.59 -19.87 14.25
C ALA A 82 -3.83 -19.07 14.67
N LEU A 83 -3.74 -18.42 15.84
CA LEU A 83 -4.80 -17.54 16.35
C LEU A 83 -5.18 -16.48 15.32
N VAL A 84 -6.48 -16.30 15.09
CA VAL A 84 -7.02 -15.19 14.31
C VAL A 84 -7.09 -13.96 15.22
N ARG A 85 -6.27 -12.95 14.93
CA ARG A 85 -6.21 -11.69 15.69
C ARG A 85 -7.34 -10.74 15.30
N ALA A 86 -7.71 -10.74 14.03
CA ALA A 86 -8.78 -9.94 13.46
C ALA A 86 -9.23 -10.51 12.10
N GLN A 87 -10.31 -9.96 11.56
CA GLN A 87 -10.66 -10.11 10.15
C GLN A 87 -10.51 -8.78 9.44
N LEU A 88 -9.97 -8.81 8.23
CA LEU A 88 -9.77 -7.63 7.37
C LEU A 88 -10.80 -7.65 6.25
N SER A 89 -11.32 -6.48 5.91
CA SER A 89 -12.28 -6.31 4.81
C SER A 89 -11.55 -5.99 3.51
N ARG A 90 -12.24 -6.20 2.39
CA ARG A 90 -11.74 -5.82 1.06
C ARG A 90 -11.41 -4.34 1.03
N GLY A 91 -10.31 -3.99 0.36
CA GLY A 91 -9.83 -2.61 0.26
C GLY A 91 -8.96 -2.16 1.41
N THR A 92 -8.77 -2.97 2.47
CA THR A 92 -7.85 -2.64 3.56
C THR A 92 -6.42 -2.52 3.01
N PRO A 93 -5.76 -1.35 3.12
CA PRO A 93 -4.37 -1.18 2.71
C PRO A 93 -3.45 -1.84 3.72
N VAL A 94 -2.39 -2.47 3.22
CA VAL A 94 -1.42 -3.23 4.03
C VAL A 94 0.00 -2.94 3.55
N ILE A 95 0.96 -3.03 4.47
CA ILE A 95 2.38 -3.04 4.13
C ILE A 95 2.84 -4.49 4.12
N VAL A 96 3.35 -4.99 2.99
CA VAL A 96 3.90 -6.34 2.88
C VAL A 96 5.31 -6.35 3.43
N THR A 97 5.53 -7.19 4.44
CA THR A 97 6.81 -7.28 5.16
C THR A 97 7.60 -8.52 4.76
N GLU A 98 6.95 -9.67 4.57
CA GLU A 98 7.62 -10.90 4.14
C GLU A 98 6.70 -11.88 3.37
N ARG A 99 7.30 -12.88 2.72
CA ARG A 99 6.58 -14.00 2.10
C ARG A 99 7.15 -15.32 2.62
N ARG A 100 6.27 -16.23 3.07
CA ARG A 100 6.66 -17.56 3.55
C ARG A 100 5.67 -18.62 3.08
N GLY A 101 6.07 -19.37 2.04
CA GLY A 101 5.19 -20.35 1.40
C GLY A 101 3.91 -19.69 0.91
N ASN A 102 2.76 -20.14 1.42
CA ASN A 102 1.45 -19.60 1.05
C ASN A 102 1.00 -18.42 1.92
N TRP A 103 1.87 -17.90 2.78
CA TRP A 103 1.56 -16.81 3.70
C TRP A 103 2.32 -15.55 3.34
N VAL A 104 1.68 -14.42 3.57
CA VAL A 104 2.25 -13.09 3.43
C VAL A 104 2.23 -12.44 4.81
N GLY A 105 3.41 -12.06 5.29
CA GLY A 105 3.55 -11.22 6.46
C GLY A 105 3.18 -9.79 6.08
N ILE A 106 2.31 -9.19 6.87
CA ILE A 106 1.84 -7.82 6.65
C ILE A 106 1.88 -7.03 7.95
N GLN A 107 2.01 -5.72 7.81
CA GLN A 107 1.74 -4.76 8.87
C GLN A 107 0.56 -3.87 8.46
N LEU A 108 -0.34 -3.58 9.38
CA LEU A 108 -1.35 -2.54 9.23
C LEU A 108 -0.75 -1.15 9.55
N TYR A 109 -1.39 -0.09 9.07
CA TYR A 109 -0.94 1.29 9.32
C TYR A 109 -1.01 1.69 10.81
N ASP A 110 -1.78 0.95 11.62
CA ASP A 110 -1.81 1.12 13.07
C ASP A 110 -0.65 0.41 13.80
N GLY A 111 0.25 -0.25 13.07
CA GLY A 111 1.45 -0.92 13.60
C GLY A 111 1.26 -2.40 13.93
N LYS A 112 0.06 -2.97 13.74
CA LYS A 112 -0.16 -4.40 14.02
C LYS A 112 0.44 -5.27 12.93
N ASP A 113 1.33 -6.17 13.31
CA ASP A 113 1.89 -7.21 12.46
C ASP A 113 1.11 -8.53 12.53
N GLY A 114 1.13 -9.26 11.43
CA GLY A 114 0.58 -10.61 11.34
C GLY A 114 0.62 -11.18 9.93
N TRP A 115 -0.18 -12.20 9.70
CA TRP A 115 -0.10 -13.03 8.50
C TRP A 115 -1.47 -13.21 7.86
N VAL A 116 -1.49 -13.20 6.53
CA VAL A 116 -2.66 -13.50 5.72
C VAL A 116 -2.28 -14.49 4.63
N PHE A 117 -3.25 -15.28 4.17
CA PHE A 117 -3.01 -16.19 3.05
C PHE A 117 -2.77 -15.38 1.77
N ARG A 118 -1.80 -15.81 0.96
CA ARG A 118 -1.27 -15.01 -0.16
C ARG A 118 -2.31 -14.59 -1.19
N ASP A 119 -3.34 -15.40 -1.40
CA ASP A 119 -4.37 -15.14 -2.43
C ASP A 119 -5.30 -13.98 -2.04
N TYR A 120 -5.27 -13.56 -0.76
CA TYR A 120 -6.05 -12.43 -0.28
C TYR A 120 -5.30 -11.09 -0.34
N VAL A 121 -4.03 -11.08 -0.78
CA VAL A 121 -3.23 -9.86 -0.90
C VAL A 121 -2.82 -9.64 -2.34
N ARG A 122 -3.21 -8.49 -2.88
CA ARG A 122 -2.63 -7.97 -4.12
C ARG A 122 -1.57 -6.93 -3.78
N MET A 123 -0.34 -7.16 -4.22
CA MET A 123 0.69 -6.12 -4.14
C MET A 123 0.38 -5.02 -5.15
N SER A 124 0.67 -3.79 -4.77
CA SER A 124 0.67 -2.66 -5.69
C SER A 124 1.98 -2.68 -6.45
N ASP A 125 1.91 -2.81 -7.76
CA ASP A 125 3.05 -2.63 -8.68
C ASP A 125 3.30 -1.14 -8.97
#